data_AF-A0AAV6C3X6-F1
#
_entry.id   AF-A0AAV6C3X6-F1
#
_cell.length_a   1.000
_cell.length_b   1.000
_cell.length_c   1.000
_cell.angle_alpha   90.00
_cell.angle_beta   90.00
_cell.angle_gamma   90.00
#
_symmetry.space_group_name_H-M   'P 1'
#
loop_
_entity.id
_entity.type
_entity.pdbx_description
1 polymer ?
#
loop_
_entity_poly.entity_id
_entity_poly.type
_entity_poly.pdbx_seq_one_letter_code
_entity_poly.pdbx_strand_id
1 'polypeptide(L)'
;MSPQAATATQPAKAAVPVKQSAADEIVERIQQTYDSIAHRAFEIFENNGRWLGRELDDWFRAESELLRPVFLEIAESDVSLTVRAEVPGFSAKELEIHVEPRKLTIAGKHETQEESKKGKTIYSERCANEILRVVNLPADVDSSRVSATLKDGVLNIELAKAARAKSVRIEPKAI
;
A
#
# COMPACT_ATOMS: atom_id res chain seq x y z
N MET A 1 18.75 38.85 42.16
CA MET A 1 19.11 38.20 40.88
C MET A 1 19.01 36.69 41.07
N SER A 2 17.97 36.07 40.50
CA SER A 2 17.85 34.63 40.24
C SER A 2 16.58 34.43 39.41
N PRO A 3 16.65 34.10 38.11
CA PRO A 3 15.48 33.63 37.37
C PRO A 3 15.42 32.09 37.42
N GLN A 4 14.28 31.55 37.87
CA GLN A 4 13.95 30.13 37.82
C GLN A 4 13.63 29.68 36.39
N ALA A 5 14.09 28.48 36.07
CA ALA A 5 14.11 27.85 34.77
C ALA A 5 12.71 27.60 34.18
N ALA A 6 12.56 27.90 32.90
CA ALA A 6 11.42 27.50 32.09
C ALA A 6 11.60 26.04 31.63
N THR A 7 10.65 25.18 32.01
CA THR A 7 10.54 23.80 31.52
C THR A 7 10.06 23.81 30.08
N ALA A 8 10.90 23.36 29.15
CA ALA A 8 10.55 23.20 27.74
C ALA A 8 9.68 21.95 27.53
N THR A 9 8.40 22.15 27.23
CA THR A 9 7.50 21.09 26.72
C THR A 9 7.82 20.84 25.25
N GLN A 10 8.23 19.61 24.91
CA GLN A 10 8.42 19.17 23.52
C GLN A 10 7.07 19.12 22.77
N PRO A 11 6.99 19.56 21.51
CA PRO A 11 5.76 19.49 20.73
C PRO A 11 5.50 18.04 20.25
N ALA A 12 4.26 17.62 20.43
CA ALA A 12 3.74 16.33 19.97
C ALA A 12 3.85 16.19 18.44
N LYS A 13 4.22 14.98 18.02
CA LYS A 13 4.35 14.52 16.63
C LYS A 13 3.02 14.73 15.90
N ALA A 14 3.04 15.56 14.85
CA ALA A 14 1.85 15.92 14.08
C ALA A 14 1.23 14.69 13.41
N ALA A 15 -0.05 14.45 13.69
CA ALA A 15 -0.86 13.47 12.97
C ALA A 15 -1.04 13.93 11.52
N VAL A 16 -0.78 13.04 10.57
CA VAL A 16 -0.95 13.29 9.14
C VAL A 16 -2.47 13.42 8.87
N PRO A 17 -2.94 14.53 8.26
CA PRO A 17 -4.36 14.72 8.01
C PRO A 17 -4.82 13.86 6.83
N VAL A 18 -5.76 12.93 7.07
CA VAL A 18 -6.38 12.07 6.06
C VAL A 18 -7.44 12.88 5.31
N LYS A 19 -7.25 13.11 4.00
CA LYS A 19 -8.20 13.80 3.12
C LYS A 19 -9.17 12.79 2.48
N GLN A 20 -10.48 13.02 2.63
CA GLN A 20 -11.54 12.14 2.11
C GLN A 20 -11.62 12.07 0.57
N SER A 21 -11.09 13.05 -0.17
CA SER A 21 -11.02 13.00 -1.65
C SER A 21 -10.08 11.91 -2.18
N ALA A 22 -9.15 11.44 -1.35
CA ALA A 22 -8.12 10.50 -1.74
C ALA A 22 -8.67 9.05 -1.90
N ALA A 23 -9.83 8.74 -1.30
CA ALA A 23 -10.41 7.40 -1.36
C ALA A 23 -10.98 7.06 -2.74
N ASP A 24 -11.59 8.03 -3.43
CA ASP A 24 -12.08 7.82 -4.80
C ASP A 24 -10.92 7.76 -5.79
N GLU A 25 -9.90 8.59 -5.59
CA GLU A 25 -8.67 8.62 -6.40
C GLU A 25 -7.93 7.27 -6.35
N ILE A 26 -7.79 6.66 -5.16
CA ILE A 26 -7.13 5.35 -5.06
C ILE A 26 -7.95 4.22 -5.67
N VAL A 27 -9.28 4.26 -5.56
CA VAL A 27 -10.15 3.26 -6.19
C VAL A 27 -10.05 3.36 -7.70
N GLU A 28 -10.08 4.58 -8.24
CA GLU A 28 -9.89 4.83 -9.67
C GLU A 28 -8.52 4.32 -10.13
N ARG A 29 -7.45 4.61 -9.37
CA ARG A 29 -6.11 4.11 -9.65
C ARG A 29 -6.04 2.58 -9.66
N ILE A 30 -6.64 1.91 -8.68
CA ILE A 30 -6.70 0.44 -8.63
C ILE A 30 -7.39 -0.10 -9.90
N GLN A 31 -8.52 0.50 -10.28
CA GLN A 31 -9.26 0.08 -11.46
C GLN A 31 -8.43 0.28 -12.74
N GLN A 32 -7.80 1.44 -12.89
CA GLN A 32 -6.90 1.74 -14.02
C GLN A 32 -5.74 0.74 -14.10
N THR A 33 -5.16 0.34 -12.97
CA THR A 33 -4.11 -0.69 -12.93
C THR A 33 -4.64 -2.05 -13.37
N TYR A 34 -5.81 -2.49 -12.88
CA TYR A 34 -6.41 -3.76 -13.30
C TYR A 34 -6.83 -3.76 -14.77
N ASP A 35 -7.36 -2.66 -15.28
CA ASP A 35 -7.70 -2.53 -16.69
C ASP A 35 -6.44 -2.62 -17.57
N SER A 36 -5.33 -2.03 -17.12
CA SER A 36 -4.04 -2.13 -17.81
C SER A 36 -3.50 -3.56 -17.82
N ILE A 37 -3.62 -4.27 -16.69
CA ILE A 37 -3.25 -5.69 -16.59
C ILE A 37 -4.14 -6.54 -17.49
N ALA A 38 -5.45 -6.32 -17.46
CA ALA A 38 -6.42 -7.04 -18.29
C ALA A 38 -6.12 -6.85 -19.79
N HIS A 39 -5.87 -5.61 -20.21
CA HIS A 39 -5.50 -5.31 -21.59
C HIS A 39 -4.20 -6.02 -21.98
N ARG A 40 -3.16 -5.93 -21.13
CA ARG A 40 -1.88 -6.61 -21.41
C ARG A 40 -2.02 -8.13 -21.43
N ALA A 41 -2.81 -8.71 -20.54
CA ALA A 41 -3.10 -10.13 -20.53
C ALA A 41 -3.81 -10.57 -21.81
N PHE A 42 -4.76 -9.76 -22.31
CA PHE A 42 -5.42 -10.01 -23.58
C PHE A 42 -4.44 -9.97 -24.76
N GLU A 43 -3.53 -9.01 -24.81
CA GLU A 43 -2.46 -8.98 -25.83
C GLU A 43 -1.58 -10.24 -25.78
N ILE A 44 -1.20 -10.70 -24.59
CA ILE A 44 -0.43 -11.94 -24.41
C ILE A 44 -1.23 -13.13 -24.92
N PHE A 45 -2.51 -13.23 -24.58
CA PHE A 45 -3.41 -14.27 -25.06
C PHE A 45 -3.50 -14.30 -26.59
N GLU A 46 -3.65 -13.14 -27.24
CA GLU A 46 -3.67 -13.04 -28.71
C GLU A 46 -2.34 -13.49 -29.32
N ASN A 47 -1.22 -13.04 -28.76
CA ASN A 47 0.13 -13.37 -29.24
C ASN A 47 0.51 -14.85 -29.02
N ASN A 48 -0.05 -15.49 -27.99
CA ASN A 48 0.15 -16.91 -27.71
C ASN A 48 -0.79 -17.82 -28.50
N GLY A 49 -1.50 -17.31 -29.51
CA GLY A 49 -2.36 -18.09 -30.38
C GLY A 49 -3.74 -18.42 -29.78
N ARG A 50 -4.20 -17.62 -28.81
CA ARG A 50 -5.52 -17.76 -28.17
C ARG A 50 -5.76 -19.11 -27.48
N TRP A 51 -4.72 -19.66 -26.84
CA TRP A 51 -4.86 -20.92 -26.11
C TRP A 51 -5.69 -20.72 -24.83
N LEU A 52 -6.89 -21.31 -24.81
CA LEU A 52 -7.79 -21.36 -23.65
C LEU A 52 -7.22 -22.19 -22.48
N GLY A 53 -7.53 -21.80 -21.24
CA GLY A 53 -7.06 -22.44 -20.02
C GLY A 53 -5.73 -21.90 -19.47
N ARG A 54 -5.23 -20.80 -20.05
CA ARG A 54 -3.99 -20.10 -19.68
C ARG A 54 -4.26 -18.66 -19.25
N GLU A 55 -5.53 -18.27 -19.11
CA GLU A 55 -5.95 -16.90 -18.84
C GLU A 55 -5.32 -16.36 -17.55
N LEU A 56 -5.19 -17.23 -16.53
CA LEU A 56 -4.55 -16.88 -15.27
C LEU A 56 -3.03 -16.70 -15.42
N ASP A 57 -2.36 -17.52 -16.23
CA ASP A 57 -0.93 -17.38 -16.50
C ASP A 57 -0.64 -16.11 -17.31
N ASP A 58 -1.47 -15.82 -18.30
CA ASP A 58 -1.38 -14.62 -19.11
C ASP A 58 -1.63 -13.36 -18.25
N TRP A 59 -2.56 -13.43 -17.29
CA TRP A 59 -2.79 -12.39 -16.29
C TRP A 59 -1.56 -12.18 -15.39
N PHE A 60 -1.02 -13.24 -14.78
CA PHE A 60 0.15 -13.11 -13.90
C PHE A 60 1.38 -12.61 -14.65
N ARG A 61 1.54 -13.02 -15.91
CA ARG A 61 2.60 -12.49 -16.76
C ARG A 61 2.41 -11.00 -17.03
N ALA A 62 1.21 -10.57 -17.42
CA ALA A 62 0.88 -9.16 -17.61
C ALA A 62 1.14 -8.33 -16.36
N GLU A 63 0.70 -8.83 -15.20
CA GLU A 63 0.95 -8.20 -13.91
C GLU A 63 2.45 -8.05 -13.64
N SER A 64 3.26 -9.09 -13.89
CA SER A 64 4.72 -9.03 -13.69
C SER A 64 5.45 -8.07 -14.65
N GLU A 65 4.90 -7.82 -15.83
CA GLU A 65 5.44 -6.87 -16.80
C GLU A 65 5.12 -5.41 -16.42
N LEU A 66 3.99 -5.17 -15.75
CA LEU A 66 3.49 -3.83 -15.41
C LEU A 66 3.78 -3.41 -13.97
N LEU A 67 3.82 -4.35 -13.03
CA LEU A 67 3.99 -4.11 -11.61
C LEU A 67 5.25 -4.78 -11.07
N ARG A 68 5.93 -4.07 -10.18
CA ARG A 68 7.01 -4.64 -9.38
C ARG A 68 6.40 -5.43 -8.22
N PRO A 69 6.86 -6.65 -7.96
CA PRO A 69 6.41 -7.39 -6.78
C PRO A 69 6.85 -6.67 -5.51
N VAL A 70 5.95 -6.61 -4.55
CA VAL A 70 6.21 -6.09 -3.20
C VAL A 70 6.03 -7.24 -2.24
N PHE A 71 7.10 -7.64 -1.56
CA PHE A 71 7.02 -8.63 -0.49
C PHE A 71 6.62 -7.93 0.80
N LEU A 72 5.73 -8.57 1.57
CA LEU A 72 5.24 -7.99 2.81
C LEU A 72 4.97 -9.06 3.87
N GLU A 73 5.10 -8.63 5.12
CA GLU A 73 4.83 -9.39 6.33
C GLU A 73 3.84 -8.62 7.19
N ILE A 74 2.87 -9.33 7.80
CA ILE A 74 1.93 -8.77 8.77
C ILE A 74 2.13 -9.50 10.10
N ALA A 75 2.50 -8.76 11.13
CA ALA A 75 2.56 -9.23 12.51
C ALA A 75 1.38 -8.66 13.33
N GLU A 76 0.84 -9.45 14.23
CA GLU A 76 -0.26 -9.07 15.11
C GLU A 76 0.20 -9.07 16.58
N SER A 77 -0.09 -7.99 17.29
CA SER A 77 -0.04 -7.92 18.76
C SER A 77 -1.46 -7.86 19.32
N ASP A 78 -1.63 -7.82 20.64
CA ASP A 78 -2.96 -7.68 21.24
C ASP A 78 -3.67 -6.38 20.83
N VAL A 79 -2.92 -5.31 20.62
CA VAL A 79 -3.43 -3.94 20.44
C VAL A 79 -3.23 -3.37 19.05
N SER A 80 -2.38 -3.97 18.21
CA SER A 80 -2.01 -3.44 16.90
C SER A 80 -1.68 -4.52 15.89
N LEU A 81 -1.68 -4.13 14.61
CA LEU A 81 -1.05 -4.84 13.51
C LEU A 81 0.18 -4.03 13.06
N THR A 82 1.25 -4.72 12.69
CA THR A 82 2.44 -4.13 12.08
C THR A 82 2.63 -4.74 10.70
N VAL A 83 2.70 -3.91 9.67
CA VAL A 83 2.97 -4.33 8.29
C VAL A 83 4.36 -3.87 7.89
N ARG A 84 5.18 -4.79 7.40
CA ARG A 84 6.47 -4.49 6.79
C ARG A 84 6.39 -4.81 5.31
N ALA A 85 6.65 -3.85 4.44
CA ALA A 85 6.63 -4.01 2.98
C ALA A 85 7.94 -3.56 2.34
N GLU A 86 8.49 -4.37 1.44
CA GLU A 86 9.72 -4.08 0.72
C GLU A 86 9.42 -3.25 -0.53
N VAL A 87 9.90 -2.00 -0.54
CA VAL A 87 9.68 -1.02 -1.61
C VAL A 87 10.99 -0.30 -1.99
N PRO A 88 12.05 -1.05 -2.36
CA PRO A 88 13.36 -0.47 -2.64
C PRO A 88 13.30 0.49 -3.84
N GLY A 89 13.97 1.63 -3.71
CA GLY A 89 14.06 2.64 -4.76
C GLY A 89 12.89 3.63 -4.82
N PHE A 90 11.84 3.44 -4.03
CA PHE A 90 10.78 4.44 -3.87
C PHE A 90 11.12 5.43 -2.77
N SER A 91 10.86 6.71 -3.03
CA SER A 91 10.86 7.75 -2.00
C SER A 91 9.48 7.84 -1.33
N ALA A 92 9.42 8.41 -0.12
CA ALA A 92 8.16 8.56 0.61
C ALA A 92 7.10 9.40 -0.15
N LYS A 93 7.51 10.25 -1.10
CA LYS A 93 6.61 11.08 -1.91
C LYS A 93 6.00 10.32 -3.08
N GLU A 94 6.63 9.24 -3.51
CA GLU A 94 6.16 8.38 -4.62
C GLU A 94 5.26 7.25 -4.13
N LEU A 95 5.12 7.11 -2.80
CA LEU A 95 4.28 6.11 -2.15
C LEU A 95 2.99 6.74 -1.65
N GLU A 96 1.91 6.01 -1.88
CA GLU A 96 0.57 6.35 -1.47
C GLU A 96 0.01 5.19 -0.64
N ILE A 97 -0.41 5.48 0.59
CA ILE A 97 -0.82 4.47 1.57
C ILE A 97 -2.23 4.80 2.02
N HIS A 98 -3.15 3.86 1.80
CA HIS A 98 -4.54 3.98 2.20
C HIS A 98 -4.91 2.90 3.20
N VAL A 99 -5.56 3.31 4.29
CA VAL A 99 -6.01 2.40 5.35
C VAL A 99 -7.51 2.55 5.53
N GLU A 100 -8.21 1.47 5.21
CA GLU A 100 -9.61 1.25 5.55
C GLU A 100 -9.69 0.28 6.74
N PRO A 101 -10.84 0.16 7.44
CA PRO A 101 -10.96 -0.70 8.63
C PRO A 101 -10.42 -2.12 8.45
N ARG A 102 -10.58 -2.73 7.26
CA ARG A 102 -10.12 -4.09 6.97
C ARG A 102 -9.19 -4.21 5.78
N LYS A 103 -8.67 -3.10 5.25
CA LYS A 103 -7.88 -3.11 4.02
C LYS A 103 -6.74 -2.12 4.09
N LEU A 104 -5.57 -2.56 3.66
CA LEU A 104 -4.41 -1.72 3.44
C LEU A 104 -4.08 -1.74 1.95
N THR A 105 -3.98 -0.56 1.36
CA THR A 105 -3.49 -0.38 -0.01
C THR A 105 -2.17 0.38 0.01
N ILE A 106 -1.17 -0.16 -0.69
CA ILE A 106 0.12 0.47 -0.94
C ILE A 106 0.26 0.62 -2.45
N ALA A 107 0.26 1.84 -2.94
CA ALA A 107 0.47 2.15 -4.35
C ALA A 107 1.69 3.06 -4.50
N GLY A 108 2.35 3.01 -5.65
CA GLY A 108 3.47 3.89 -5.90
C GLY A 108 3.95 3.80 -7.33
N LYS A 109 4.45 4.91 -7.86
CA LYS A 109 5.00 4.95 -9.22
C LYS A 109 6.26 5.79 -9.22
N HIS A 110 7.34 5.18 -9.63
CA HIS A 110 8.62 5.83 -9.83
C HIS A 110 8.70 6.27 -11.29
N GLU A 111 8.72 7.58 -11.53
CA GLU A 111 9.01 8.08 -12.87
C GLU A 111 10.50 7.87 -13.14
N THR A 112 10.82 6.91 -14.00
CA THR A 112 12.17 6.86 -14.54
C THR A 112 12.26 8.04 -15.48
N GLN A 113 13.00 9.09 -15.09
CA GLN A 113 13.57 9.94 -16.13
C GLN A 113 14.34 9.00 -17.04
N GLU A 114 13.92 8.91 -18.29
CA GLU A 114 14.81 8.46 -19.35
C GLU A 114 15.99 9.42 -19.28
N GLU A 115 16.97 9.09 -18.44
CA GLU A 115 18.30 9.64 -18.59
C GLU A 115 18.62 9.35 -20.04
N SER A 116 18.75 10.42 -20.81
CA SER A 116 19.41 10.44 -22.11
C SER A 116 20.84 9.98 -21.87
N LYS A 117 21.01 8.69 -21.57
CA LYS A 117 22.29 8.10 -21.25
C LYS A 117 23.11 8.23 -22.51
N LYS A 118 24.23 8.93 -22.40
CA LYS A 118 25.30 8.98 -23.41
C LYS A 118 25.98 7.61 -23.53
N GLY A 119 25.21 6.54 -23.74
CA GLY A 119 25.67 5.17 -23.78
C GLY A 119 24.54 4.20 -24.10
N LYS A 120 24.86 3.15 -24.85
CA LYS A 120 23.93 2.07 -25.20
C LYS A 120 23.72 1.16 -23.99
N THR A 121 22.48 1.02 -23.52
CA THR A 121 22.12 -0.03 -22.57
C THR A 121 22.32 -1.40 -23.24
N ILE A 122 23.26 -2.20 -22.73
CA ILE A 122 23.56 -3.53 -23.29
C ILE A 122 22.69 -4.61 -22.64
N TYR A 123 22.29 -4.42 -21.38
CA TYR A 123 21.48 -5.37 -20.61
C TYR A 123 20.75 -4.67 -19.46
N SER A 124 19.55 -5.14 -19.11
CA SER A 124 18.75 -4.60 -17.99
C SER A 124 17.81 -5.68 -17.45
N GLU A 125 17.87 -5.91 -16.14
CA GLU A 125 16.90 -6.73 -15.37
C GLU A 125 15.95 -5.86 -14.53
N ARG A 126 15.92 -4.55 -14.80
CA ARG A 126 15.06 -3.63 -14.04
C ARG A 126 13.60 -4.09 -14.14
N CYS A 127 12.97 -4.27 -12.98
CA CYS A 127 11.54 -4.49 -12.88
C CYS A 127 10.76 -3.24 -13.27
N ALA A 128 9.44 -3.39 -13.42
CA ALA A 128 8.55 -2.26 -13.55
C ALA A 128 8.75 -1.22 -12.42
N ASN A 129 8.28 0.00 -12.68
CA ASN A 129 8.44 1.13 -11.77
C ASN A 129 7.18 1.47 -11.00
N GLU A 130 6.12 0.69 -11.20
CA GLU A 130 4.85 0.83 -10.51
C GLU A 130 4.67 -0.32 -9.53
N ILE A 131 4.11 -0.03 -8.36
CA ILE A 131 3.71 -1.01 -7.36
C ILE A 131 2.24 -0.79 -7.03
N LEU A 132 1.52 -1.89 -6.85
CA LEU A 132 0.20 -1.89 -6.25
C LEU A 132 0.05 -3.14 -5.40
N ARG A 133 -0.25 -2.95 -4.11
CA ARG A 133 -0.60 -4.03 -3.19
C ARG A 133 -1.85 -3.67 -2.45
N VAL A 134 -2.81 -4.58 -2.47
CA VAL A 134 -4.02 -4.53 -1.65
C VAL A 134 -3.99 -5.75 -0.73
N VAL A 135 -4.13 -5.52 0.58
CA VAL A 135 -4.09 -6.59 1.57
C VAL A 135 -5.29 -6.47 2.50
N ASN A 136 -6.01 -7.57 2.69
CA ASN A 136 -7.05 -7.67 3.68
C ASN A 136 -6.43 -7.85 5.07
N LEU A 137 -6.81 -7.01 6.00
CA LEU A 137 -6.34 -7.05 7.38
C LEU A 137 -7.12 -8.13 8.17
N PRO A 138 -6.44 -8.87 9.06
CA PRO A 138 -7.08 -9.91 9.87
C PRO A 138 -8.04 -9.34 10.93
N ALA A 139 -7.84 -8.09 11.34
CA ALA A 139 -8.64 -7.39 12.34
C ALA A 139 -9.04 -5.99 11.85
N ASP A 140 -10.11 -5.44 12.44
CA ASP A 140 -10.51 -4.07 12.19
C ASP A 140 -9.49 -3.11 12.82
N VAL A 141 -9.02 -2.11 12.08
CA VAL A 141 -8.06 -1.10 12.53
C VAL A 141 -8.70 0.28 12.63
N ASP A 142 -8.18 1.09 13.55
CA ASP A 142 -8.54 2.51 13.67
C ASP A 142 -7.68 3.33 12.71
N SER A 143 -8.27 3.74 11.57
CA SER A 143 -7.59 4.52 10.53
C SER A 143 -7.13 5.91 11.00
N SER A 144 -7.63 6.41 12.13
CA SER A 144 -7.15 7.67 12.74
C SER A 144 -5.85 7.49 13.52
N ARG A 145 -5.48 6.24 13.84
CA ARG A 145 -4.31 5.88 14.66
C ARG A 145 -3.33 5.01 13.88
N VAL A 146 -2.86 5.55 12.77
CA VAL A 146 -1.90 4.92 11.86
C VAL A 146 -0.59 5.69 11.86
N SER A 147 0.53 4.97 11.77
CA SER A 147 1.82 5.59 11.45
C SER A 147 2.57 4.78 10.40
N ALA A 148 3.35 5.46 9.56
CA ALA A 148 4.15 4.82 8.52
C ALA A 148 5.56 5.43 8.51
N THR A 149 6.57 4.58 8.35
CA THR A 149 7.97 5.00 8.24
C THR A 149 8.65 4.25 7.11
N LEU A 150 9.38 4.97 6.26
CA LEU A 150 10.19 4.39 5.19
C LEU A 150 11.66 4.54 5.58
N LYS A 151 12.36 3.41 5.68
CA LYS A 151 13.79 3.38 6.00
C LYS A 151 14.45 2.24 5.23
N ASP A 152 15.57 2.55 4.57
CA ASP A 152 16.41 1.56 3.86
C ASP A 152 15.61 0.70 2.86
N GLY A 153 14.64 1.31 2.15
CA GLY A 153 13.77 0.61 1.19
C GLY A 153 12.65 -0.23 1.81
N VAL A 154 12.46 -0.16 3.13
CA VAL A 154 11.42 -0.91 3.85
C VAL A 154 10.40 0.05 4.45
N LEU A 155 9.14 -0.13 4.08
CA LEU A 155 7.99 0.59 4.60
C LEU A 155 7.42 -0.18 5.80
N ASN A 156 7.48 0.43 6.99
CA ASN A 156 6.90 -0.11 8.22
C ASN A 156 5.65 0.70 8.57
N ILE A 157 4.51 0.02 8.69
CA ILE A 157 3.20 0.61 8.99
C ILE A 157 2.69 0.01 10.29
N GLU A 158 2.34 0.87 11.25
CA GLU A 158 1.70 0.48 12.50
C GLU A 158 0.23 0.89 12.47
N LEU A 159 -0.65 -0.09 12.71
CA LEU A 159 -2.09 0.05 12.67
C LEU A 159 -2.67 -0.33 14.03
N ALA A 160 -3.20 0.63 14.79
CA ALA A 160 -3.89 0.29 16.03
C ALA A 160 -5.18 -0.48 15.73
N LYS A 161 -5.46 -1.56 16.45
CA LYS A 161 -6.74 -2.25 16.33
C LYS A 161 -7.86 -1.34 16.81
N ALA A 162 -8.99 -1.39 16.11
CA ALA A 162 -10.22 -0.76 16.57
C ALA A 162 -10.63 -1.36 17.92
N ALA A 163 -11.19 -0.53 18.80
CA ALA A 163 -11.73 -1.03 20.06
C ALA A 163 -12.82 -2.07 19.75
N ARG A 164 -12.66 -3.31 20.23
CA ARG A 164 -13.70 -4.34 20.10
C ARG A 164 -14.99 -3.79 20.71
N ALA A 165 -16.07 -3.79 19.93
CA ALA A 165 -17.39 -3.60 20.48
C ALA A 165 -17.59 -4.62 21.61
N LYS A 166 -17.84 -4.14 22.83
CA LYS A 166 -18.15 -5.02 23.96
C LYS A 166 -19.45 -5.75 23.61
N SER A 167 -19.45 -7.08 23.73
CA SER A 167 -20.68 -7.86 23.58
C SER A 167 -21.71 -7.34 24.59
N VAL A 168 -22.86 -6.88 24.08
CA VAL A 168 -23.98 -6.43 24.91
C VAL A 168 -25.00 -7.55 24.93
N ARG A 169 -25.23 -8.12 26.12
CA ARG A 169 -26.36 -9.03 26.35
C ARG A 169 -27.63 -8.19 26.37
N ILE A 170 -28.51 -8.42 25.40
CA ILE A 170 -29.86 -7.87 25.40
C ILE A 170 -30.83 -8.90 25.95
N GLU A 171 -31.83 -8.46 26.70
CA GLU A 171 -32.95 -9.30 27.11
C GLU A 171 -34.18 -9.00 26.24
N PRO A 172 -34.89 -10.03 25.74
CA PRO A 172 -36.08 -9.83 24.94
C PRO A 172 -37.21 -9.25 25.79
N LYS A 173 -37.89 -8.22 25.27
CA LYS A 173 -39.08 -7.65 25.89
C LYS A 173 -40.30 -8.46 25.41
N ALA A 174 -41.02 -9.10 26.35
CA ALA A 174 -42.29 -9.74 26.04
C ALA A 174 -43.35 -8.68 25.69
N ILE A 175 -44.16 -8.97 24.66
CA ILE A 175 -45.34 -8.18 24.26
C ILE A 175 -46.57 -8.84 24.88
#